data_AF-A0A956HP50-F1
#
_entry.id   AF-A0A956HP50-F1
#
_cell.length_a   1.000
_cell.length_b   1.000
_cell.length_c   1.000
_cell.angle_alpha   90.00
_cell.angle_beta   90.00
_cell.angle_gamma   90.00
#
_symmetry.space_group_name_H-M   'P 1'
#
loop_
_entity.id
_entity.type
_entity.pdbx_description
1 polymer ?
#
loop_
_entity_poly.entity_id
_entity_poly.type
_entity_poly.pdbx_seq_one_letter_code
_entity_poly.pdbx_strand_id
1 'polypeptide(L)'
;MNLHLDDTADDAAIPLTPLDRAGFASWREQASPRQRLWTEQVGFSGEAGTRCLLPGEDGRLEQVVCGVGNLGSPWSYGDLPARLPAGAYRLSSPLPTPSALALGWALGSYDFHRYRKERPFATLAWPAGCDRAAVTREAEAVYLGRNLINTPAGDMGPAELAAAAEALAEQHGARCQLIVGDELLAQNYPAVHAVGRASSRPPRLIDIRWGDAAAPKLTLVGKGVCFDSGGL
;
A
#
# COMPACT_ATOMS: atom_id res chain seq x y z
N MET A 1 4.08 11.16 1.80
CA MET A 1 3.23 9.95 1.64
C MET A 1 2.21 9.96 2.75
N ASN A 2 0.93 9.68 2.47
CA ASN A 2 -0.09 9.53 3.49
C ASN A 2 -0.52 8.07 3.54
N LEU A 3 -0.36 7.42 4.69
CA LEU A 3 -0.80 6.02 4.89
C LEU A 3 -2.25 5.93 5.41
N HIS A 4 -2.87 7.08 5.70
CA HIS A 4 -4.16 7.19 6.37
C HIS A 4 -4.19 6.45 7.71
N LEU A 5 -3.04 6.43 8.38
CA LEU A 5 -2.81 5.90 9.71
C LEU A 5 -2.35 7.03 10.63
N ASP A 6 -3.07 7.26 11.72
CA ASP A 6 -2.84 8.37 12.63
C ASP A 6 -2.72 7.92 14.10
N ASP A 7 -2.28 8.83 14.97
CA ASP A 7 -2.18 8.57 16.41
C ASP A 7 -3.47 8.88 17.18
N THR A 8 -4.51 9.33 16.48
CA THR A 8 -5.79 9.74 17.08
C THR A 8 -6.69 8.53 17.36
N ALA A 9 -6.36 7.84 18.45
CA ALA A 9 -7.20 6.79 19.04
C ALA A 9 -8.24 7.34 20.05
N ASP A 10 -8.66 8.60 19.89
CA ASP A 10 -9.58 9.26 20.84
C ASP A 10 -10.96 8.58 20.88
N ASP A 11 -11.71 8.79 21.96
CA ASP A 11 -13.05 8.22 22.17
C ASP A 11 -14.04 8.66 21.07
N ALA A 12 -13.74 9.74 20.36
CA ALA A 12 -14.48 10.20 19.18
C ALA A 12 -14.28 9.33 17.92
N ALA A 13 -13.24 8.49 17.86
CA ALA A 13 -12.99 7.61 16.73
C ALA A 13 -13.95 6.41 16.72
N ILE A 14 -14.48 6.09 15.55
CA ILE A 14 -15.51 5.07 15.35
C ILE A 14 -14.89 3.68 15.55
N PRO A 15 -15.38 2.87 16.51
CA PRO A 15 -14.96 1.49 16.69
C PRO A 15 -15.16 0.67 15.42
N LEU A 16 -14.10 -0.01 15.00
CA LEU A 16 -14.03 -0.94 13.88
C LEU A 16 -13.75 -2.34 14.44
N THR A 17 -14.60 -3.30 14.08
CA THR A 17 -14.49 -4.69 14.53
C THR A 17 -14.37 -5.62 13.31
N PRO A 18 -13.13 -5.95 12.88
CA PRO A 18 -12.93 -6.99 11.89
C PRO A 18 -13.16 -8.37 12.48
N LEU A 19 -13.95 -9.21 11.81
CA LEU A 19 -14.33 -10.54 12.26
C LEU A 19 -14.24 -11.53 11.11
N ASP A 20 -13.70 -12.71 11.36
CA ASP A 20 -13.94 -13.86 10.48
C ASP A 20 -15.31 -14.51 10.80
N ARG A 21 -15.67 -15.59 10.09
CA ARG A 21 -16.95 -16.27 10.29
C ARG A 21 -17.14 -16.79 11.72
N ALA A 22 -16.07 -17.24 12.38
CA ALA A 22 -16.13 -17.72 13.76
C ALA A 22 -16.26 -16.53 14.73
N GLY A 23 -15.47 -15.47 14.51
CA GLY A 23 -15.53 -14.23 15.25
C GLY A 23 -16.90 -13.55 15.18
N PHE A 24 -17.59 -13.64 14.04
CA PHE A 24 -18.96 -13.13 13.92
C PHE A 24 -19.95 -13.85 14.84
N ALA A 25 -19.86 -15.19 14.95
CA ALA A 25 -20.70 -15.95 15.87
C ALA A 25 -20.46 -15.52 17.33
N SER A 26 -19.19 -15.45 17.75
CA SER A 26 -18.83 -15.01 19.10
C SER A 26 -19.21 -13.55 19.38
N TRP A 27 -19.06 -12.67 18.39
CA TRP A 27 -19.47 -11.27 18.51
C TRP A 27 -20.98 -11.15 18.71
N ARG A 28 -21.81 -11.93 18.00
CA ARG A 28 -23.28 -11.89 18.16
C ARG A 28 -23.74 -12.27 19.56
N GLU A 29 -23.02 -13.15 20.26
CA GLU A 29 -23.35 -13.53 21.64
C GLU A 29 -23.18 -12.33 22.60
N GLN A 30 -22.18 -11.50 22.36
CA GLN A 30 -21.83 -10.33 23.16
C GLN A 30 -22.54 -9.05 22.70
N ALA A 31 -23.01 -9.01 21.46
CA ALA A 31 -23.69 -7.87 20.86
C ALA A 31 -25.00 -7.54 21.60
N SER A 32 -25.31 -6.24 21.69
CA SER A 32 -26.56 -5.78 22.31
C SER A 32 -27.79 -6.29 21.52
N PRO A 33 -28.98 -6.38 22.15
CA PRO A 33 -30.20 -6.75 21.44
C PRO A 33 -30.44 -5.92 20.18
N ARG A 34 -30.16 -4.61 20.24
CA ARG A 34 -30.27 -3.70 19.11
C ARG A 34 -29.29 -4.03 17.99
N GLN A 35 -28.02 -4.27 18.31
CA GLN A 35 -27.00 -4.62 17.33
C GLN A 35 -27.34 -5.94 16.63
N ARG A 36 -27.78 -6.96 17.38
CA ARG A 36 -28.23 -8.23 16.81
C ARG A 36 -29.39 -8.05 15.84
N LEU A 37 -30.46 -7.38 16.27
CA LEU A 37 -31.64 -7.11 15.45
C LEU A 37 -31.27 -6.31 14.19
N TRP A 38 -30.41 -5.31 14.33
CA TRP A 38 -29.95 -4.52 13.19
C TRP A 38 -29.19 -5.36 12.17
N THR A 39 -28.19 -6.15 12.62
CA THR A 39 -27.43 -7.01 11.71
C THR A 39 -28.29 -8.04 10.98
N GLU A 40 -29.32 -8.57 11.63
CA GLU A 40 -30.31 -9.47 11.01
C GLU A 40 -31.18 -8.73 9.99
N GLN A 41 -31.70 -7.55 10.35
CA GLN A 41 -32.56 -6.73 9.48
C GLN A 41 -31.86 -6.32 8.18
N VAL A 42 -30.56 -6.01 8.25
CA VAL A 42 -29.76 -5.63 7.06
C VAL A 42 -29.11 -6.83 6.36
N GLY A 43 -29.33 -8.05 6.86
CA GLY A 43 -28.80 -9.28 6.26
C GLY A 43 -27.28 -9.44 6.38
N PHE A 44 -26.64 -8.84 7.38
CA PHE A 44 -25.20 -9.00 7.60
C PHE A 44 -24.90 -10.34 8.28
N SER A 45 -24.08 -11.17 7.61
CA SER A 45 -23.74 -12.54 8.03
C SER A 45 -22.26 -12.73 8.37
N GLY A 46 -21.45 -11.66 8.36
CA GLY A 46 -20.00 -11.73 8.58
C GLY A 46 -19.20 -12.29 7.40
N GLU A 47 -19.77 -12.33 6.20
CA GLU A 47 -19.07 -12.78 4.99
C GLU A 47 -17.86 -11.87 4.67
N ALA A 48 -16.77 -12.47 4.15
CA ALA A 48 -15.56 -11.75 3.79
C ALA A 48 -15.83 -10.62 2.78
N GLY A 49 -15.27 -9.43 3.03
CA GLY A 49 -15.46 -8.23 2.18
C GLY A 49 -16.77 -7.49 2.42
N THR A 50 -17.59 -7.95 3.38
CA THR A 50 -18.82 -7.26 3.80
C THR A 50 -18.59 -6.41 5.04
N ARG A 51 -19.48 -5.45 5.27
CA ARG A 51 -19.43 -4.54 6.42
C ARG A 51 -20.84 -4.14 6.82
N CYS A 52 -21.04 -3.95 8.11
CA CYS A 52 -22.28 -3.47 8.69
C CYS A 52 -22.01 -2.20 9.49
N LEU A 53 -22.69 -1.12 9.10
CA LEU A 53 -22.68 0.15 9.81
C LEU A 53 -23.73 0.06 10.92
N LEU A 54 -23.31 0.13 12.18
CA LEU A 54 -24.19 0.04 13.34
C LEU A 54 -24.55 1.46 13.83
N PRO A 55 -25.83 1.87 13.76
CA PRO A 55 -26.25 3.18 14.22
C PRO A 55 -26.40 3.24 15.75
N GLY A 56 -25.93 4.34 16.34
CA GLY A 56 -26.14 4.71 17.74
C GLY A 56 -27.55 5.25 17.99
N GLU A 57 -27.91 5.47 19.26
CA GLU A 57 -29.27 5.92 19.66
C GLU A 57 -29.65 7.29 19.07
N ASP A 58 -28.66 8.13 18.82
CA ASP A 58 -28.80 9.44 18.18
C ASP A 58 -28.84 9.38 16.64
N GLY A 59 -28.80 8.18 16.06
CA GLY A 59 -28.81 7.94 14.61
C GLY A 59 -27.45 8.15 13.94
N ARG A 60 -26.38 8.46 14.70
CA ARG A 60 -25.02 8.55 14.16
C ARG A 60 -24.38 7.17 14.02
N LEU A 61 -23.28 7.10 13.26
CA LEU A 61 -22.51 5.87 13.15
C LEU A 61 -21.77 5.61 14.47
N GLU A 62 -22.18 4.57 15.20
CA GLU A 62 -21.62 4.22 16.50
C GLU A 62 -20.49 3.19 16.38
N GLN A 63 -20.60 2.24 15.45
CA GLN A 63 -19.61 1.18 15.26
C GLN A 63 -19.69 0.61 13.85
N VAL A 64 -18.59 0.04 13.36
CA VAL A 64 -18.57 -0.76 12.14
C VAL A 64 -18.08 -2.16 12.45
N VAL A 65 -18.81 -3.16 11.96
CA VAL A 65 -18.37 -4.57 11.99
C VAL A 65 -18.08 -5.01 10.55
N CYS A 66 -16.90 -5.57 10.31
CA CYS A 66 -16.46 -5.99 8.98
C CYS A 66 -16.21 -7.50 8.95
N GLY A 67 -16.80 -8.18 7.97
CA GLY A 67 -16.47 -9.58 7.69
C GLY A 67 -15.18 -9.64 6.88
N VAL A 68 -14.20 -10.39 7.38
CA VAL A 68 -12.90 -10.59 6.74
C VAL A 68 -12.61 -12.07 6.50
N GLY A 69 -11.91 -12.39 5.41
CA GLY A 69 -11.61 -13.77 5.06
C GLY A 69 -10.49 -14.37 5.90
N ASN A 70 -9.51 -13.54 6.30
CA ASN A 70 -8.38 -13.97 7.10
C ASN A 70 -7.86 -12.78 7.92
N LEU A 71 -7.98 -12.84 9.25
CA LEU A 71 -7.51 -11.78 10.14
C LEU A 71 -5.99 -11.54 10.06
N GLY A 72 -5.23 -12.56 9.61
CA GLY A 72 -3.79 -12.56 9.37
C GLY A 72 -3.31 -11.88 8.09
N SER A 73 -4.22 -11.58 7.16
CA SER A 73 -3.85 -11.16 5.81
C SER A 73 -4.11 -9.68 5.56
N PRO A 74 -3.13 -8.89 5.08
CA PRO A 74 -3.37 -7.48 4.77
C PRO A 74 -4.44 -7.27 3.68
N TRP A 75 -4.60 -8.24 2.79
CA TRP A 75 -5.58 -8.19 1.69
C TRP A 75 -7.03 -8.17 2.18
N SER A 76 -7.28 -8.68 3.39
CA SER A 76 -8.60 -8.66 4.02
C SER A 76 -9.09 -7.26 4.37
N TYR A 77 -8.20 -6.27 4.39
CA TYR A 77 -8.47 -4.92 4.89
C TYR A 77 -8.32 -3.84 3.80
N GLY A 78 -7.85 -4.22 2.61
CA GLY A 78 -7.43 -3.27 1.57
C GLY A 78 -8.56 -2.46 0.94
N ASP A 79 -9.82 -2.85 1.10
CA ASP A 79 -10.97 -2.09 0.59
C ASP A 79 -11.58 -1.15 1.64
N LEU A 80 -11.26 -1.35 2.93
CA LEU A 80 -11.84 -0.60 4.04
C LEU A 80 -11.65 0.92 3.92
N PRO A 81 -10.44 1.45 3.67
CA PRO A 81 -10.23 2.89 3.64
C PRO A 81 -11.13 3.62 2.64
N ALA A 82 -11.43 2.96 1.50
CA ALA A 82 -12.19 3.55 0.40
C ALA A 82 -13.71 3.31 0.51
N ARG A 83 -14.13 2.31 1.29
CA ARG A 83 -15.53 1.89 1.38
C ARG A 83 -16.21 2.26 2.69
N LEU A 84 -15.43 2.59 3.71
CA LEU A 84 -15.95 3.14 4.95
C LEU A 84 -16.38 4.60 4.74
N PRO A 85 -17.43 5.07 5.43
CA PRO A 85 -17.73 6.49 5.51
C PRO A 85 -16.51 7.31 5.91
N ALA A 86 -16.50 8.59 5.52
CA ALA A 86 -15.46 9.51 5.97
C ALA A 86 -15.46 9.61 7.50
N GLY A 87 -14.30 9.46 8.12
CA GLY A 87 -14.15 9.48 9.57
C GLY A 87 -12.84 8.85 10.02
N ALA A 88 -12.55 9.02 11.30
CA ALA A 88 -11.45 8.34 11.99
C ALA A 88 -12.00 7.07 12.65
N TYR A 89 -11.28 5.97 12.47
CA TYR A 89 -11.63 4.66 13.00
C TYR A 89 -10.58 4.18 13.99
N ARG A 90 -10.99 3.32 14.92
CA ARG A 90 -10.07 2.62 15.84
C ARG A 90 -10.49 1.18 16.00
N LEU A 91 -9.55 0.28 16.26
CA LEU A 91 -9.91 -1.09 16.59
C LEU A 91 -10.72 -1.15 17.89
N SER A 92 -11.84 -1.87 17.87
CA SER A 92 -12.65 -2.12 19.07
C SER A 92 -12.03 -3.17 20.00
N SER A 93 -11.20 -4.06 19.44
CA SER A 93 -10.56 -5.17 20.15
C SER A 93 -9.20 -5.49 19.54
N PRO A 94 -8.24 -6.01 20.32
CA PRO A 94 -6.96 -6.46 19.77
C PRO A 94 -7.13 -7.50 18.67
N LEU A 95 -6.28 -7.42 17.65
CA LEU A 95 -6.16 -8.44 16.61
C LEU A 95 -4.90 -9.29 16.84
N PRO A 96 -4.87 -10.55 16.38
CA PRO A 96 -3.67 -11.39 16.47
C PRO A 96 -2.51 -10.84 15.61
N THR A 97 -2.82 -10.11 14.53
CA THR A 97 -1.83 -9.55 13.59
C THR A 97 -2.16 -8.07 13.27
N PRO A 98 -1.97 -7.16 14.23
CA PRO A 98 -2.32 -5.75 14.07
C PRO A 98 -1.59 -5.08 12.89
N SER A 99 -0.35 -5.50 12.60
CA SER A 99 0.42 -5.01 11.44
C SER A 99 -0.23 -5.38 10.09
N ALA A 100 -0.94 -6.51 10.00
CA ALA A 100 -1.61 -6.89 8.76
C ALA A 100 -2.77 -5.93 8.43
N LEU A 101 -3.56 -5.53 9.44
CA LEU A 101 -4.56 -4.48 9.28
C LEU A 101 -3.94 -3.17 8.84
N ALA A 102 -2.91 -2.70 9.54
CA ALA A 102 -2.26 -1.44 9.22
C ALA A 102 -1.67 -1.43 7.80
N LEU A 103 -0.98 -2.51 7.39
CA LEU A 103 -0.45 -2.65 6.03
C LEU A 103 -1.58 -2.71 5.00
N GLY A 104 -2.64 -3.47 5.25
CA GLY A 104 -3.81 -3.53 4.37
C GLY A 104 -4.45 -2.16 4.17
N TRP A 105 -4.64 -1.41 5.26
CA TRP A 105 -5.16 -0.05 5.23
C TRP A 105 -4.27 0.90 4.44
N ALA A 106 -2.96 0.87 4.70
CA ALA A 106 -1.97 1.63 3.95
C ALA A 106 -1.99 1.29 2.46
N LEU A 107 -1.97 0.02 2.08
CA LEU A 107 -1.97 -0.38 0.66
C LEU A 107 -3.30 -0.08 -0.05
N GLY A 108 -4.41 -0.15 0.69
CA GLY A 108 -5.76 0.16 0.23
C GLY A 108 -6.05 1.64 0.05
N SER A 109 -5.32 2.49 0.77
CA SER A 109 -5.40 3.94 0.69
C SER A 109 -4.47 4.58 -0.34
N TYR A 110 -3.80 3.76 -1.17
CA TYR A 110 -2.95 4.26 -2.24
C TYR A 110 -3.74 5.09 -3.26
N ASP A 111 -3.26 6.32 -3.52
CA ASP A 111 -3.86 7.22 -4.49
C ASP A 111 -2.79 7.87 -5.38
N PHE A 112 -2.73 7.46 -6.65
CA PHE A 112 -1.90 8.13 -7.63
C PHE A 112 -2.56 9.44 -8.08
N HIS A 113 -2.22 10.54 -7.40
CA HIS A 113 -2.81 11.86 -7.59
C HIS A 113 -1.87 12.87 -8.27
N ARG A 114 -0.78 12.41 -8.91
CA ARG A 114 0.16 13.31 -9.61
C ARG A 114 -0.51 14.16 -10.71
N TYR A 115 -1.56 13.63 -11.35
CA TYR A 115 -2.24 14.25 -12.49
C TYR A 115 -3.73 14.53 -12.25
N ARG A 116 -4.21 14.38 -11.01
CA ARG A 116 -5.61 14.60 -10.65
C ARG A 116 -5.70 15.02 -9.20
N LYS A 117 -6.90 15.42 -8.75
CA LYS A 117 -7.12 15.70 -7.34
C LYS A 117 -6.98 14.42 -6.50
N GLU A 118 -6.43 14.59 -5.32
CA GLU A 118 -6.39 13.55 -4.28
C GLU A 118 -7.82 13.17 -3.90
N ARG A 119 -8.05 11.88 -3.71
CA ARG A 119 -9.33 11.36 -3.22
C ARG A 119 -9.30 11.20 -1.70
N PRO A 120 -10.42 11.50 -1.00
CA PRO A 120 -10.49 11.29 0.44
C PRO A 120 -10.60 9.79 0.79
N PHE A 121 -10.11 9.43 1.96
CA PHE A 121 -10.24 8.11 2.57
C PHE A 121 -10.58 8.24 4.06
N ALA A 122 -11.17 7.19 4.61
CA ALA A 122 -11.21 7.00 6.06
C ALA A 122 -9.79 6.87 6.64
N THR A 123 -9.59 7.34 7.88
CA THR A 123 -8.34 7.14 8.62
C THR A 123 -8.50 6.09 9.71
N LEU A 124 -7.41 5.44 10.06
CA LEU A 124 -7.37 4.43 11.12
C LEU A 124 -6.29 4.81 12.13
N ALA A 125 -6.66 4.85 13.41
CA ALA A 125 -5.71 4.94 14.50
C ALA A 125 -4.78 3.73 14.46
N TRP A 126 -3.47 3.94 14.58
CA TRP A 126 -2.47 2.87 14.57
C TRP A 126 -2.86 1.73 15.52
N PRO A 127 -3.05 0.50 15.01
CA PRO A 127 -3.39 -0.64 15.84
C PRO A 127 -2.37 -0.87 16.96
N ALA A 128 -2.84 -1.08 18.18
CA ALA A 128 -1.98 -1.44 19.31
C ALA A 128 -1.19 -2.72 18.99
N GLY A 129 0.11 -2.74 19.32
CA GLY A 129 1.01 -3.86 19.01
C GLY A 129 1.47 -3.95 17.55
N CYS A 130 1.13 -2.97 16.70
CA CYS A 130 1.64 -2.89 15.33
C CYS A 130 3.14 -2.54 15.29
N ASP A 131 3.91 -3.26 14.46
CA ASP A 131 5.25 -2.81 14.05
C ASP A 131 5.09 -1.72 12.97
N ARG A 132 4.96 -0.48 13.44
CA ARG A 132 4.77 0.68 12.56
C ARG A 132 5.93 0.85 11.58
N ALA A 133 7.16 0.56 12.01
CA ALA A 133 8.34 0.74 11.18
C ALA A 133 8.39 -0.26 10.02
N ALA A 134 8.03 -1.52 10.27
CA ALA A 134 7.89 -2.51 9.20
C ALA A 134 6.78 -2.14 8.20
N VAL A 135 5.59 -1.78 8.70
CA VAL A 135 4.46 -1.37 7.85
C VAL A 135 4.82 -0.19 6.97
N THR A 136 5.46 0.85 7.54
CA THR A 136 5.88 2.03 6.77
C THR A 136 6.88 1.66 5.69
N ARG A 137 7.93 0.89 5.99
CA ARG A 137 8.93 0.47 4.99
C ARG A 137 8.30 -0.32 3.84
N GLU A 138 7.41 -1.26 4.16
CA GLU A 138 6.72 -2.07 3.13
C GLU A 138 5.78 -1.22 2.27
N ALA A 139 4.97 -0.35 2.89
CA ALA A 139 4.07 0.54 2.18
C ALA A 139 4.84 1.52 1.27
N GLU A 140 5.93 2.11 1.76
CA GLU A 140 6.80 3.02 0.99
C GLU A 140 7.38 2.32 -0.25
N ALA A 141 7.92 1.11 -0.08
CA ALA A 141 8.49 0.35 -1.18
C ALA A 141 7.43 0.03 -2.26
N VAL A 142 6.23 -0.40 -1.83
CA VAL A 142 5.12 -0.69 -2.76
C VAL A 142 4.63 0.59 -3.44
N TYR A 143 4.50 1.70 -2.71
CA TYR A 143 4.07 2.98 -3.25
C TYR A 143 5.06 3.53 -4.27
N LEU A 144 6.36 3.43 -4.01
CA LEU A 144 7.40 3.82 -4.97
C LEU A 144 7.24 3.04 -6.28
N GLY A 145 7.13 1.70 -6.21
CA GLY A 145 6.90 0.87 -7.40
C GLY A 145 5.63 1.25 -8.16
N ARG A 146 4.51 1.43 -7.45
CA ARG A 146 3.23 1.85 -8.06
C ARG A 146 3.35 3.23 -8.71
N ASN A 147 4.04 4.18 -8.08
CA ASN A 147 4.23 5.52 -8.63
C ASN A 147 5.07 5.51 -9.90
N LEU A 148 6.17 4.74 -9.93
CA LEU A 148 7.00 4.59 -11.13
C LEU A 148 6.19 3.99 -12.28
N ILE A 149 5.41 2.93 -12.02
CA ILE A 149 4.59 2.26 -13.03
C ILE A 149 3.43 3.14 -13.52
N ASN A 150 2.75 3.84 -12.63
CA ASN A 150 1.59 4.67 -12.98
C ASN A 150 1.97 5.99 -13.65
N THR A 151 3.24 6.42 -13.54
CA THR A 151 3.71 7.63 -14.22
C THR A 151 3.76 7.37 -15.73
N PRO A 152 3.03 8.13 -16.55
CA PRO A 152 3.04 7.95 -18.00
C PRO A 152 4.46 7.99 -18.57
N ALA A 153 4.71 7.21 -19.62
CA ALA A 153 6.06 7.10 -20.20
C ALA A 153 6.66 8.44 -20.66
N GLY A 154 5.84 9.43 -21.00
CA GLY A 154 6.31 10.81 -21.26
C GLY A 154 7.09 11.40 -20.08
N ASP A 155 6.62 11.15 -18.86
CA ASP A 155 7.18 11.66 -17.61
C ASP A 155 8.01 10.62 -16.83
N MET A 156 8.12 9.40 -17.35
CA MET A 156 8.91 8.31 -16.79
C MET A 156 9.70 7.58 -17.89
N GLY A 157 10.74 8.23 -18.40
CA GLY A 157 11.68 7.59 -19.33
C GLY A 157 12.95 7.12 -18.63
N PRO A 158 13.96 6.74 -19.43
CA PRO A 158 15.22 6.23 -18.87
C PRO A 158 15.89 7.20 -17.90
N ALA A 159 15.85 8.51 -18.18
CA ALA A 159 16.46 9.53 -17.34
C ALA A 159 15.74 9.69 -15.99
N GLU A 160 14.41 9.68 -15.99
CA GLU A 160 13.58 9.84 -14.81
C GLU A 160 13.61 8.58 -13.94
N LEU A 161 13.64 7.39 -14.56
CA LEU A 161 13.85 6.14 -13.85
C LEU A 161 15.23 6.11 -13.17
N ALA A 162 16.28 6.58 -13.87
CA ALA A 162 17.62 6.70 -13.30
C ALA A 162 17.65 7.70 -12.12
N ALA A 163 17.00 8.86 -12.26
CA ALA A 163 16.90 9.84 -11.18
C ALA A 163 16.16 9.29 -9.95
N ALA A 164 15.09 8.52 -10.15
CA ALA A 164 14.39 7.85 -9.05
C ALA A 164 15.27 6.80 -8.35
N ALA A 165 16.11 6.09 -9.12
CA ALA A 165 17.06 5.12 -8.59
C ALA A 165 18.21 5.80 -7.80
N GLU A 166 18.73 6.92 -8.29
CA GLU A 166 19.73 7.74 -7.57
C GLU A 166 19.16 8.27 -6.25
N ALA A 167 17.94 8.82 -6.27
CA ALA A 167 17.28 9.31 -5.06
C ALA A 167 17.07 8.19 -4.02
N LEU A 168 16.66 6.99 -4.46
CA LEU A 168 16.53 5.82 -3.59
C LEU A 168 17.88 5.41 -3.00
N ALA A 169 18.93 5.43 -3.82
CA ALA A 169 20.27 5.09 -3.36
C ALA A 169 20.77 6.09 -2.32
N GLU A 170 20.61 7.39 -2.55
CA GLU A 170 20.96 8.45 -1.60
C GLU A 170 20.23 8.27 -0.27
N GLN A 171 18.91 8.06 -0.31
CA GLN A 171 18.08 7.86 0.88
C GLN A 171 18.60 6.74 1.79
N HIS A 172 19.18 5.68 1.20
CA HIS A 172 19.66 4.52 1.94
C HIS A 172 21.19 4.44 2.06
N GLY A 173 21.91 5.49 1.67
CA GLY A 173 23.38 5.52 1.70
C GLY A 173 24.03 4.48 0.78
N ALA A 174 23.36 4.12 -0.31
CA ALA A 174 23.87 3.22 -1.34
C ALA A 174 24.68 3.99 -2.39
N ARG A 175 25.57 3.29 -3.10
CA ARG A 175 26.26 3.83 -4.27
C ARG A 175 25.40 3.57 -5.52
N CYS A 176 25.12 4.60 -6.30
CA CYS A 176 24.51 4.48 -7.62
C CYS A 176 25.52 4.83 -8.72
N GLN A 177 25.61 4.01 -9.76
CA GLN A 177 26.36 4.28 -10.98
C GLN A 177 25.42 4.22 -12.17
N LEU A 178 25.51 5.22 -13.05
CA LEU A 178 24.78 5.29 -14.30
C LEU A 178 25.75 5.15 -15.48
N ILE A 179 25.37 4.37 -16.48
CA ILE A 179 26.07 4.28 -17.77
C ILE A 179 25.07 4.69 -18.85
N VAL A 180 25.39 5.70 -19.64
CA VAL A 180 24.39 6.41 -20.48
C VAL A 180 24.81 6.42 -21.95
N GLY A 181 23.87 6.14 -22.85
CA GLY A 181 24.05 6.29 -24.29
C GLY A 181 25.24 5.47 -24.81
N ASP A 182 26.13 6.11 -25.56
CA ASP A 182 27.27 5.43 -26.21
C ASP A 182 28.31 4.90 -25.21
N GLU A 183 28.31 5.35 -23.96
CA GLU A 183 29.14 4.75 -22.90
C GLU A 183 28.79 3.27 -22.67
N LEU A 184 27.54 2.88 -22.96
CA LEU A 184 27.13 1.47 -22.93
C LEU A 184 27.97 0.61 -23.89
N LEU A 185 28.39 1.14 -25.04
CA LEU A 185 29.26 0.41 -25.96
C LEU A 185 30.68 0.27 -25.39
N ALA A 186 31.21 1.35 -24.82
CA ALA A 186 32.53 1.35 -24.19
C ALA A 186 32.62 0.38 -23.01
N GLN A 187 31.53 0.23 -22.26
CA GLN A 187 31.42 -0.62 -21.07
C GLN A 187 30.89 -2.04 -21.40
N ASN A 188 30.79 -2.41 -22.68
CA ASN A 188 30.36 -3.72 -23.16
C ASN A 188 28.91 -4.12 -22.80
N TYR A 189 27.98 -3.17 -22.93
CA TYR A 189 26.52 -3.36 -22.88
C TYR A 189 25.83 -3.12 -24.25
N PRO A 190 26.25 -3.79 -25.34
CA PRO A 190 25.75 -3.51 -26.69
C PRO A 190 24.27 -3.85 -26.88
N ALA A 191 23.73 -4.82 -26.14
CA ALA A 191 22.32 -5.19 -26.24
C ALA A 191 21.39 -4.08 -25.70
N VAL A 192 21.76 -3.45 -24.58
CA VAL A 192 20.99 -2.33 -24.00
C VAL A 192 21.00 -1.13 -24.95
N HIS A 193 22.17 -0.82 -25.52
CA HIS A 193 22.32 0.23 -26.52
C HIS A 193 21.47 -0.05 -27.76
N ALA A 194 21.58 -1.25 -28.34
CA ALA A 194 20.90 -1.62 -29.58
C ALA A 194 19.36 -1.48 -29.49
N VAL A 195 18.77 -1.85 -28.35
CA VAL A 195 17.32 -1.71 -28.13
C VAL A 195 16.92 -0.25 -27.96
N GLY A 196 17.68 0.53 -27.18
CA GLY A 196 17.28 1.89 -26.83
C GLY A 196 17.67 2.97 -27.85
N ARG A 197 18.62 2.71 -28.76
CA ARG A 197 19.20 3.74 -29.65
C ARG A 197 18.21 4.39 -30.62
N ALA A 198 17.06 3.77 -30.87
CA ALA A 198 16.03 4.30 -31.77
C ALA A 198 15.14 5.37 -31.10
N SER A 199 15.20 5.49 -29.77
CA SER A 199 14.48 6.51 -29.01
C SER A 199 15.22 7.85 -29.03
N SER A 200 14.48 8.96 -28.97
CA SER A 200 15.06 10.29 -28.70
C SER A 200 15.62 10.44 -27.28
N ARG A 201 15.27 9.51 -26.37
CA ARG A 201 15.74 9.47 -24.98
C ARG A 201 16.79 8.36 -24.86
N PRO A 202 18.05 8.70 -24.54
CA PRO A 202 19.15 7.75 -24.60
C PRO A 202 18.97 6.61 -23.59
N PRO A 203 19.36 5.36 -23.95
CA PRO A 203 19.32 4.23 -23.03
C PRO A 203 20.28 4.41 -21.86
N ARG A 204 19.98 3.73 -20.75
CA ARG A 204 20.76 3.78 -19.51
C ARG A 204 20.89 2.40 -18.88
N LEU A 205 22.01 2.14 -18.24
CA LEU A 205 22.17 1.09 -17.23
C LEU A 205 22.26 1.76 -15.85
N ILE A 206 21.56 1.20 -14.87
CA ILE A 206 21.56 1.64 -13.47
C ILE A 206 22.17 0.50 -12.64
N ASP A 207 23.24 0.77 -11.89
CA ASP A 207 23.86 -0.16 -10.93
C ASP A 207 23.82 0.47 -9.53
N ILE A 208 23.01 -0.09 -8.63
CA ILE A 208 22.95 0.29 -7.22
C ILE A 208 23.63 -0.79 -6.38
N ARG A 209 24.54 -0.36 -5.51
CA ARG A 209 25.25 -1.23 -4.56
C ARG A 209 25.05 -0.74 -3.12
N TRP A 210 24.64 -1.66 -2.25
CA TRP A 210 24.34 -1.40 -0.85
C TRP A 210 24.69 -2.60 0.02
N GLY A 211 25.07 -2.36 1.27
CA GLY A 211 25.40 -3.40 2.25
C GLY A 211 26.90 -3.64 2.46
N ASP A 212 27.21 -4.58 3.35
CA ASP A 212 28.57 -4.98 3.70
C ASP A 212 29.20 -5.80 2.55
N ALA A 213 30.43 -5.45 2.17
CA ALA A 213 31.20 -6.16 1.15
C ALA A 213 31.54 -7.62 1.54
N ALA A 214 31.53 -7.94 2.83
CA ALA A 214 31.76 -9.29 3.35
C ALA A 214 30.48 -10.15 3.43
N ALA A 215 29.29 -9.55 3.30
CA ALA A 215 28.03 -10.29 3.34
C ALA A 215 27.81 -11.14 2.06
N PRO A 216 26.95 -12.17 2.12
CA PRO A 216 26.54 -12.91 0.93
C PRO A 216 25.97 -11.98 -0.14
N LYS A 217 26.43 -12.15 -1.39
CA LYS A 217 26.00 -11.30 -2.51
C LYS A 217 24.61 -11.72 -2.98
N LEU A 218 23.69 -10.75 -3.02
CA LEU A 218 22.40 -10.85 -3.71
C LEU A 218 22.37 -9.80 -4.83
N THR A 219 22.00 -10.21 -6.03
CA THR A 219 21.86 -9.30 -7.18
C THR A 219 20.44 -9.41 -7.74
N LEU A 220 19.76 -8.27 -7.81
CA LEU A 220 18.44 -8.15 -8.41
C LEU A 220 18.58 -7.45 -9.76
N VAL A 221 17.93 -8.00 -10.79
CA VAL A 221 17.96 -7.43 -12.15
C VAL A 221 16.53 -7.12 -12.58
N GLY A 222 16.27 -5.85 -12.92
CA GLY A 222 14.95 -5.38 -13.36
C GLY A 222 14.95 -4.96 -14.82
N LYS A 223 13.93 -5.35 -15.59
CA LYS A 223 13.68 -4.84 -16.95
C LYS A 223 13.18 -3.40 -16.86
N GLY A 224 13.97 -2.44 -17.35
CA GLY A 224 13.66 -0.99 -17.34
C GLY A 224 13.13 -0.43 -18.66
N VAL A 225 12.34 -1.17 -19.43
CA VAL A 225 11.76 -0.67 -20.69
C VAL A 225 10.61 0.30 -20.35
N CYS A 226 10.89 1.60 -20.45
CA CYS A 226 9.97 2.66 -20.06
C CYS A 226 8.76 2.81 -20.99
N PHE A 227 8.94 2.49 -22.27
CA PHE A 227 7.88 2.41 -23.27
C PHE A 227 8.26 1.36 -24.31
N ASP A 228 7.29 0.53 -24.69
CA ASP A 228 7.48 -0.54 -25.66
C ASP A 228 6.43 -0.39 -26.77
N SER A 229 6.89 -0.01 -27.96
CA SER A 229 6.04 0.07 -29.16
C SER A 229 6.02 -1.24 -29.96
N GLY A 230 6.82 -2.23 -29.56
CA GLY A 230 7.09 -3.46 -30.32
C GLY A 230 8.30 -3.37 -31.26
N GLY A 231 8.75 -2.16 -31.62
CA GLY A 231 9.79 -1.99 -32.65
C GLY A 231 9.27 -2.20 -34.07
N LEU A 232 10.19 -2.28 -35.04
CA LEU A 232 9.90 -2.61 -36.44
C LEU A 232 9.85 -4.13 -36.65
#